data_AF-A0A8T6NWT0-F1
#
_entry.id   AF-A0A8T6NWT0-F1
#
_cell.length_a   1.000
_cell.length_b   1.000
_cell.length_c   1.000
_cell.angle_alpha   90.00
_cell.angle_beta   90.00
_cell.angle_gamma   90.00
#
_symmetry.space_group_name_H-M   'P 1'
#
loop_
_entity.id
_entity.type
_entity.pdbx_description
1 polymer ?
#
loop_
_entity_poly.entity_id
_entity_poly.type
_entity_poly.pdbx_seq_one_letter_code
_entity_poly.pdbx_strand_id
1 'polypeptide(L)'
;MGSRGIFAPPVAPWLRIALRPVHQPPPDPDTYRYVTLSSRDRPPGGPHYPFLEDTGREWTLVTQDLGSTEEVHPYHRFGMDAPTLRWVKDDKVIDLYIDAMRTEDYLAASGLRLHNEIKGPYVLSKRIS
;
A
#
# COMPACT_ATOMS: atom_id res chain seq x y z
N MET A 1 15.36 33.94 16.74
CA MET A 1 14.98 33.98 15.30
C MET A 1 14.56 32.59 14.91
N GLY A 2 13.27 32.36 14.68
CA GLY A 2 12.70 31.03 14.48
C GLY A 2 12.15 30.82 13.07
N SER A 3 12.06 29.55 12.69
CA SER A 3 11.15 28.99 11.68
C SER A 3 11.02 27.50 12.03
N ARG A 4 10.07 27.08 12.88
CA ARG A 4 8.68 26.66 12.57
C ARG A 4 8.58 25.64 11.43
N GLY A 5 9.07 24.43 11.70
CA GLY A 5 8.61 23.23 10.99
C GLY A 5 7.10 23.08 11.18
N ILE A 6 6.40 22.78 10.09
CA ILE A 6 4.95 22.57 10.07
C ILE A 6 4.69 21.29 10.88
N PHE A 7 4.20 21.47 12.11
CA PHE A 7 3.75 20.36 12.94
C PHE A 7 2.40 19.91 12.40
N ALA A 8 2.36 18.77 11.70
CA ALA A 8 1.09 18.13 11.41
C ALA A 8 0.41 17.80 12.75
N PRO A 9 -0.83 18.26 13.00
CA PRO A 9 -1.49 17.98 14.26
C PRO A 9 -1.71 16.46 14.39
N PRO A 10 -1.56 15.88 15.60
CA PRO A 10 -1.82 14.47 15.81
C PRO A 10 -3.28 14.16 15.46
N VAL A 11 -3.49 13.09 14.70
CA VAL A 11 -4.84 12.65 14.30
C VAL A 11 -5.68 12.40 15.53
N ALA A 12 -6.83 13.09 15.62
CA ALA A 12 -7.71 13.05 16.76
C ALA A 12 -8.20 11.61 17.04
N PRO A 13 -8.30 11.17 18.30
CA PRO A 13 -8.67 9.78 18.63
C PRO A 13 -10.01 9.31 18.05
N TRP A 14 -10.97 10.21 17.85
CA TRP A 14 -12.29 9.91 17.28
C TRP A 14 -12.29 9.84 15.74
N LEU A 15 -11.24 10.32 15.07
CA LEU A 15 -10.96 10.08 13.66
C LEU A 15 -10.21 8.75 13.44
N ARG A 16 -9.80 8.07 14.52
CA ARG A 16 -9.23 6.73 14.45
C ARG A 16 -10.39 5.76 14.27
N ILE A 17 -10.59 5.31 13.04
CA ILE A 17 -11.47 4.17 12.76
C ILE A 17 -10.91 3.00 13.57
N ALA A 18 -11.75 2.40 14.42
CA ALA A 18 -11.39 1.20 15.15
C ALA A 18 -11.04 0.11 14.13
N LEU A 19 -9.75 -0.22 14.02
CA LEU A 19 -9.31 -1.39 13.29
C LEU A 19 -10.01 -2.58 13.96
N ARG A 20 -10.99 -3.20 13.29
CA ARG A 20 -11.28 -4.60 13.59
C ARG A 20 -10.10 -5.36 13.00
N PRO A 21 -9.21 -5.94 13.81
CA PRO A 21 -8.23 -6.83 13.25
C PRO A 21 -9.04 -8.05 12.80
N VAL A 22 -9.36 -8.13 11.52
CA VAL A 22 -9.67 -9.41 10.89
C VAL A 22 -8.33 -10.13 10.81
N HIS A 23 -7.91 -10.68 11.95
CA HIS A 23 -6.69 -11.47 12.05
C HIS A 23 -7.01 -12.85 11.49
N GLN A 24 -7.20 -12.93 10.17
CA GLN A 24 -7.09 -14.21 9.51
C GLN A 24 -5.64 -14.70 9.67
N PRO A 25 -5.41 -16.00 9.88
CA PRO A 25 -4.07 -16.53 9.81
C PRO A 25 -3.50 -16.32 8.40
N PRO A 26 -2.17 -16.19 8.26
CA PRO A 26 -1.55 -16.16 6.93
C PRO A 26 -1.95 -17.44 6.18
N PRO A 27 -2.37 -17.33 4.90
CA PRO A 27 -2.64 -18.50 4.07
C PRO A 27 -1.33 -19.27 3.85
N ASP A 28 -1.45 -20.59 3.65
CA ASP A 28 -0.32 -21.42 3.26
C ASP A 28 0.27 -20.90 1.92
N PRO A 29 1.58 -20.67 1.82
CA PRO A 29 2.23 -20.19 0.60
C PRO A 29 1.86 -20.95 -0.67
N ASP A 30 1.56 -22.24 -0.58
CA ASP A 30 1.22 -23.08 -1.74
C ASP A 30 -0.23 -22.91 -2.22
N THR A 31 -1.04 -22.09 -1.54
CA THR A 31 -2.46 -21.87 -1.85
C THR A 31 -2.73 -20.71 -2.81
N TYR A 32 -1.71 -19.93 -3.16
CA TYR A 32 -1.81 -18.79 -4.06
C TYR A 32 -0.63 -18.73 -5.04
N ARG A 33 -0.81 -18.13 -6.22
CA ARG A 33 0.22 -18.10 -7.29
C ARG A 33 0.85 -16.73 -7.49
N TYR A 34 0.57 -15.77 -6.62
CA TYR A 34 1.21 -14.45 -6.60
C TYR A 34 2.32 -14.39 -5.54
N VAL A 35 3.21 -13.41 -5.68
CA VAL A 35 4.28 -13.16 -4.71
C VAL A 35 3.87 -12.02 -3.78
N THR A 36 4.17 -12.15 -2.49
CA THR A 36 3.90 -11.12 -1.49
C THR A 36 5.19 -10.57 -0.86
N LEU A 37 5.17 -9.28 -0.54
CA LEU A 37 6.09 -8.64 0.38
C LEU A 37 5.25 -7.88 1.39
N SER A 38 5.34 -8.25 2.67
CA SER A 38 4.49 -7.73 3.74
C SER A 38 5.32 -7.07 4.82
N SER A 39 4.76 -6.04 5.47
CA SER A 39 5.34 -5.46 6.68
C SER A 39 5.40 -6.46 7.84
N ARG A 40 4.51 -7.46 7.86
CA ARG A 40 4.41 -8.48 8.92
C ARG A 40 5.53 -9.52 8.86
N ASP A 41 6.00 -9.83 7.66
CA ASP A 41 6.97 -10.92 7.40
C ASP A 41 8.41 -10.41 7.28
N ARG A 42 8.65 -9.15 7.65
CA ARG A 42 9.95 -8.50 7.44
C ARG A 42 10.99 -8.96 8.47
N PRO A 43 12.18 -9.40 8.03
CA PRO A 43 13.26 -9.70 8.96
C PRO A 43 13.78 -8.42 9.64
N PRO A 44 14.22 -8.49 10.91
CA PRO A 44 14.94 -7.40 11.56
C PRO A 44 16.16 -6.97 10.74
N GLY A 45 16.31 -5.66 10.49
CA GLY A 45 17.41 -5.11 9.68
C GLY A 45 17.22 -5.22 8.16
N GLY A 46 16.03 -5.63 7.69
CA GLY A 46 15.68 -5.61 6.27
C GLY A 46 15.56 -4.20 5.67
N PRO A 47 15.25 -4.10 4.36
CA PRO A 47 15.06 -2.82 3.68
C PRO A 47 13.95 -1.99 4.32
N HIS A 48 14.21 -0.70 4.48
CA HIS A 48 13.28 0.29 4.99
C HIS A 48 12.58 1.01 3.82
N TYR A 49 11.27 1.17 3.92
CA TYR A 49 10.39 1.78 2.93
C TYR A 49 9.68 2.99 3.57
N PRO A 50 10.32 4.17 3.61
CA PRO A 50 9.78 5.35 4.32
C PRO A 50 8.34 5.69 3.91
N PHE A 51 8.05 5.71 2.61
CA PHE A 51 6.72 6.05 2.09
C PHE A 51 5.61 5.03 2.42
N LEU A 52 5.97 3.87 2.97
CA LEU A 52 5.01 2.88 3.47
C LEU A 52 5.00 2.88 5.00
N GLU A 53 6.15 3.04 5.63
CA GLU A 53 6.32 2.99 7.09
C GLU A 53 5.87 4.26 7.79
N ASP A 54 6.05 5.43 7.16
CA ASP A 54 5.63 6.72 7.69
C ASP A 54 4.09 6.83 7.81
N THR A 55 3.35 5.94 7.13
CA THR A 55 1.89 5.82 7.30
C THR A 55 1.49 5.28 8.67
N GLY A 56 2.41 4.63 9.38
CA GLY A 56 2.16 3.95 10.66
C GLY A 56 1.22 2.75 10.55
N ARG A 57 1.05 2.19 9.35
CA ARG A 57 0.11 1.11 9.05
C ARG A 57 0.81 -0.11 8.46
N GLU A 58 0.17 -1.26 8.60
CA GLU A 58 0.62 -2.47 7.90
C GLU A 58 0.37 -2.33 6.40
N TRP A 59 1.23 -2.96 5.62
CA TRP A 59 1.16 -2.92 4.17
C TRP A 59 1.58 -4.26 3.56
N THR A 60 1.02 -4.55 2.39
CA THR A 60 1.36 -5.72 1.58
C THR A 60 1.48 -5.30 0.13
N LEU A 61 2.60 -5.65 -0.49
CA LEU A 61 2.79 -5.62 -1.94
C LEU A 61 2.50 -7.01 -2.48
N VAL A 62 1.60 -7.09 -3.45
CA VAL A 62 1.24 -8.31 -4.17
C VAL A 62 1.67 -8.16 -5.62
N THR A 63 2.46 -9.10 -6.12
CA THR A 63 2.92 -9.14 -7.51
C THR A 63 2.34 -10.37 -8.19
N GLN A 64 1.58 -10.16 -9.27
CA GLN A 64 0.92 -11.21 -10.04
C GLN A 64 1.16 -11.03 -11.54
N ASP A 65 1.01 -12.10 -12.30
CA ASP A 65 1.16 -12.07 -13.76
C ASP A 65 0.09 -11.20 -14.41
N LEU A 66 0.47 -10.45 -15.45
CA LEU A 66 -0.48 -9.66 -16.23
C LEU A 66 -1.45 -10.60 -16.94
N GLY A 67 -2.73 -10.51 -16.59
CA GLY A 67 -3.78 -11.42 -17.07
C GLY A 67 -4.13 -12.55 -16.09
N SER A 68 -3.48 -12.62 -14.92
CA SER A 68 -3.98 -13.46 -13.82
C SER A 68 -5.40 -13.04 -13.44
N THR A 69 -6.28 -14.03 -13.30
CA THR A 69 -7.65 -13.86 -12.78
C THR A 69 -7.76 -14.32 -11.32
N GLU A 70 -6.63 -14.61 -10.68
CA GLU A 70 -6.60 -15.06 -9.29
C GLU A 70 -6.99 -13.93 -8.35
N GLU A 71 -7.83 -14.24 -7.37
CA GLU A 71 -8.22 -13.28 -6.34
C GLU A 71 -7.16 -13.22 -5.23
N VAL A 72 -6.76 -12.01 -4.85
CA VAL A 72 -5.84 -11.81 -3.73
C VAL A 72 -6.53 -12.22 -2.42
N HIS A 73 -5.87 -13.09 -1.66
CA HIS A 73 -6.40 -13.63 -0.41
C HIS A 73 -6.72 -12.50 0.58
N PRO A 74 -7.87 -12.52 1.30
CA PRO A 74 -8.28 -11.44 2.20
C PRO A 74 -7.24 -11.04 3.24
N TYR A 75 -6.42 -11.99 3.72
CA TYR A 75 -5.25 -11.73 4.58
C TYR A 75 -4.27 -10.71 3.98
N HIS A 76 -3.93 -10.84 2.69
CA HIS A 76 -2.97 -9.99 1.99
C HIS A 76 -3.56 -8.64 1.58
N ARG A 77 -4.88 -8.58 1.37
CA ARG A 77 -5.61 -7.33 1.06
C ARG A 77 -6.20 -6.63 2.28
N PHE A 78 -5.91 -7.07 3.50
CA PHE A 78 -6.48 -6.54 4.75
C PHE A 78 -8.03 -6.49 4.75
N GLY A 79 -8.67 -7.42 4.04
CA GLY A 79 -10.13 -7.42 3.83
C GLY A 79 -10.66 -6.26 2.98
N MET A 80 -9.79 -5.48 2.32
CA MET A 80 -10.17 -4.38 1.44
C MET A 80 -10.65 -4.89 0.09
N ASP A 81 -11.62 -4.21 -0.50
CA ASP A 81 -12.18 -4.58 -1.82
C ASP A 81 -11.29 -4.16 -3.00
N ALA A 82 -10.39 -3.19 -2.81
CA ALA A 82 -9.49 -2.68 -3.83
C ALA A 82 -8.12 -2.34 -3.24
N PRO A 83 -7.04 -2.43 -4.04
CA PRO A 83 -5.72 -1.99 -3.61
C PRO A 83 -5.65 -0.47 -3.41
N THR A 84 -4.78 -0.04 -2.51
CA THR A 84 -4.44 1.37 -2.30
C THR A 84 -3.75 1.96 -3.51
N LEU A 85 -2.87 1.21 -4.19
CA LEU A 85 -2.31 1.57 -5.49
C LEU A 85 -2.17 0.31 -6.36
N ARG A 86 -2.36 0.47 -7.66
CA ARG A 86 -2.13 -0.57 -8.68
C ARG A 86 -1.33 0.00 -9.83
N TRP A 87 -0.30 -0.71 -10.27
CA TRP A 87 0.43 -0.39 -11.49
C TRP A 87 0.92 -1.64 -12.21
N VAL A 88 1.25 -1.50 -13.50
CA VAL A 88 1.80 -2.57 -14.32
C VAL A 88 3.29 -2.33 -14.56
N LYS A 89 4.11 -3.34 -14.36
CA LYS A 89 5.56 -3.31 -14.65
C LYS A 89 6.03 -4.70 -15.07
N ASP A 90 6.79 -4.76 -16.15
CA ASP A 90 7.46 -5.98 -16.64
C ASP A 90 6.51 -7.19 -16.75
N ASP A 91 5.34 -6.99 -17.39
CA ASP A 91 4.29 -8.02 -17.55
C ASP A 91 3.72 -8.56 -16.23
N LYS A 92 3.82 -7.77 -15.16
CA LYS A 92 3.21 -8.02 -13.86
C LYS A 92 2.27 -6.89 -13.47
N VAL A 93 1.19 -7.23 -12.77
CA VAL A 93 0.39 -6.28 -12.00
C VAL A 93 0.94 -6.27 -10.58
N ILE A 94 1.25 -5.08 -10.07
CA ILE A 94 1.66 -4.87 -8.69
C ILE A 94 0.56 -4.09 -7.98
N ASP A 95 0.06 -4.70 -6.91
CA ASP A 95 -0.93 -4.14 -6.02
C ASP A 95 -0.28 -3.82 -4.68
N LEU A 96 -0.45 -2.58 -4.24
CA LEU A 96 -0.13 -2.15 -2.89
C LEU A 96 -1.41 -2.04 -2.09
N TYR A 97 -1.48 -2.79 -1.00
CA TYR A 97 -2.49 -2.64 0.04
C TYR A 97 -1.85 -1.98 1.25
N ILE A 98 -2.47 -0.92 1.77
CA ILE A 98 -2.13 -0.31 3.05
C ILE A 98 -3.40 -0.36 3.91
N ASP A 99 -3.29 -0.94 5.10
CA ASP A 99 -4.43 -1.27 5.95
C ASP A 99 -5.36 -0.06 6.17
N ALA A 100 -6.63 -0.24 5.79
CA ALA A 100 -7.69 0.75 5.86
C ALA A 100 -7.34 2.11 5.21
N MET A 101 -6.58 2.10 4.11
CA MET A 101 -6.16 3.33 3.41
C MET A 101 -6.47 3.25 1.90
N ARG A 102 -7.25 4.21 1.41
CA ARG A 102 -7.54 4.36 -0.03
C ARG A 102 -6.43 5.17 -0.71
N THR A 103 -6.45 5.16 -2.04
CA THR A 103 -5.52 5.91 -2.89
C THR A 103 -5.39 7.38 -2.46
N GLU A 104 -6.51 8.08 -2.29
CA GLU A 104 -6.53 9.51 -1.99
C GLU A 104 -5.94 9.79 -0.61
N ASP A 105 -6.28 8.95 0.36
CA ASP A 105 -5.78 9.05 1.73
C ASP A 105 -4.26 8.81 1.76
N TYR A 106 -3.77 7.85 0.98
CA TYR A 106 -2.34 7.54 0.86
C TYR A 106 -1.56 8.68 0.20
N LEU A 107 -2.04 9.21 -0.93
CA LEU A 107 -1.39 10.31 -1.64
C LEU A 107 -1.35 11.58 -0.76
N ALA A 108 -2.43 11.86 -0.03
CA ALA A 108 -2.47 12.98 0.92
C ALA A 108 -1.48 12.80 2.07
N ALA A 109 -1.39 11.61 2.66
CA ALA A 109 -0.50 11.32 3.78
C ALA A 109 0.98 11.32 3.38
N SER A 110 1.30 10.77 2.21
CA SER A 110 2.68 10.66 1.71
C SER A 110 3.18 11.93 1.01
N GLY A 111 2.27 12.83 0.62
CA GLY A 111 2.59 14.00 -0.21
C GLY A 111 2.86 13.67 -1.68
N LEU A 112 2.73 12.40 -2.06
CA LEU A 112 2.95 11.92 -3.41
C LEU A 112 1.87 12.42 -4.36
N ARG A 113 2.24 12.69 -5.60
CA ARG A 113 1.29 13.08 -6.66
C ARG A 113 1.37 12.11 -7.83
N LEU A 114 0.21 11.65 -8.28
CA LEU A 114 0.15 10.89 -9.53
C LEU A 114 0.45 11.84 -10.68
N HIS A 115 1.50 11.55 -11.44
CA HIS A 115 1.95 12.37 -12.56
C HIS A 115 1.09 12.12 -13.83
N ASN A 116 -0.23 12.05 -13.66
CA ASN A 116 -1.20 11.75 -14.72
C ASN A 116 -1.45 12.98 -15.63
N GLU A 117 -1.19 14.18 -15.12
CA GLU A 117 -1.45 15.45 -15.82
C GLU A 117 -0.51 15.68 -17.03
N ILE A 118 0.68 15.07 -17.06
CA ILE A 118 1.66 15.26 -18.15
C ILE A 118 1.63 14.12 -19.18
N LYS A 119 1.23 12.89 -18.79
CA LYS A 119 1.35 11.69 -19.65
C LYS A 119 0.01 11.01 -19.98
N GLY A 120 -1.10 11.54 -19.51
CA GLY A 120 -2.44 11.01 -19.77
C GLY A 120 -2.79 9.80 -18.89
N PRO A 121 -4.09 9.45 -18.79
CA PRO A 121 -4.62 8.52 -17.79
C PRO A 121 -4.22 7.05 -18.01
N TYR A 122 -3.57 6.73 -19.13
CA TYR A 122 -3.22 5.35 -19.53
C TYR A 122 -1.72 5.07 -19.47
N VAL A 123 -0.91 6.01 -19.00
CA VAL A 123 0.55 5.89 -18.93
C VAL A 123 1.01 6.08 -17.49
N LEU A 124 0.89 5.03 -16.67
CA LEU A 124 1.65 4.90 -15.42
C LEU A 124 3.12 4.54 -15.74
N SER A 125 3.73 5.23 -16.71
CA SER A 125 5.15 5.03 -17.00
C SER A 125 5.95 5.72 -15.91
N LYS A 126 6.39 4.92 -14.94
CA LYS A 126 7.62 5.09 -14.17
C LYS A 126 7.73 6.45 -13.44
N ARG A 127 7.62 6.35 -12.10
CA ARG A 127 7.98 7.34 -11.06
C ARG A 127 6.77 8.03 -10.42
N ILE A 128 6.40 7.47 -9.28
CA ILE A 128 5.93 8.23 -8.12
C ILE A 128 7.08 9.20 -7.75
N SER A 129 6.78 10.49 -7.59
CA SER A 129 7.72 11.54 -7.18
C SER A 129 7.21 12.28 -5.96
#